data_AF-A0A956JH54-F1
#
_entry.id   AF-A0A956JH54-F1
#
_cell.length_a   1.000
_cell.length_b   1.000
_cell.length_c   1.000
_cell.angle_alpha   90.00
_cell.angle_beta   90.00
_cell.angle_gamma   90.00
#
_symmetry.space_group_name_H-M   'P 1'
#
loop_
_entity.id
_entity.type
_entity.pdbx_description
1 polymer ?
#
loop_
_entity_poly.entity_id
_entity_poly.type
_entity_poly.pdbx_seq_one_letter_code
_entity_poly.pdbx_strand_id
1 'polypeptide(L)'
;MHEESAHYPPATHHDPVEALLPDLYWVHGSVEFRPGRCLSRNMAIVRRGRELSLINAVRLSAAGEAQLAELGEIKHVVRIGNFHAMDDRYYVDTHGAKLWCLPGRQARPEPAADELLAADHMPFDRAALHVFAGANFPECAIILEQDGGVLLTADSLQYWADWSNCSEGMSAGAKQMGFSLAMLVGPPWLRGATPEGGSLEGDFRRLLGHDFEHMLGAHGGFYRGGAKEAVAAAIARAFPAGSSA
;
A
#
# COMPACT_ATOMS: atom_id res chain seq x y z
N MET A 1 -14.75 37.07 7.14
CA MET A 1 -15.49 36.16 6.24
C MET A 1 -14.65 34.90 6.15
N HIS A 2 -15.07 33.86 6.86
CA HIS A 2 -14.38 32.58 6.92
C HIS A 2 -14.95 31.70 5.80
N GLU A 3 -14.24 31.58 4.68
CA GLU A 3 -14.47 30.48 3.74
C GLU A 3 -13.66 29.29 4.23
N GLU A 4 -14.34 28.39 4.93
CA GLU A 4 -13.83 27.05 5.23
C GLU A 4 -13.90 26.26 3.91
N SER A 5 -12.79 26.24 3.15
CA SER A 5 -12.77 25.62 1.82
C SER A 5 -12.83 24.09 1.91
N ALA A 6 -14.02 23.52 1.81
CA ALA A 6 -14.25 22.08 1.76
C ALA A 6 -13.84 21.48 0.40
N HIS A 7 -12.52 21.35 0.12
CA HIS A 7 -12.03 20.73 -1.11
C HIS A 7 -11.75 19.21 -0.99
N TYR A 8 -11.63 18.69 0.24
CA TYR A 8 -11.28 17.28 0.51
C TYR A 8 -12.21 16.65 1.54
N PRO A 9 -12.49 15.33 1.46
CA PRO A 9 -13.15 14.61 2.54
C PRO A 9 -12.35 14.74 3.85
N PRO A 10 -13.04 14.76 5.01
CA PRO A 10 -12.36 14.75 6.30
C PRO A 10 -11.57 13.44 6.48
N ALA A 11 -10.54 13.49 7.32
CA ALA A 11 -9.82 12.30 7.75
C ALA A 11 -10.78 11.29 8.39
N THR A 12 -10.71 10.04 7.97
CA THR A 12 -11.36 8.91 8.63
C THR A 12 -10.57 8.50 9.88
N HIS A 13 -11.11 7.57 10.67
CA HIS A 13 -10.39 7.05 11.82
C HIS A 13 -9.02 6.50 11.41
N HIS A 14 -7.99 6.87 12.16
CA HIS A 14 -6.66 6.33 12.04
C HIS A 14 -5.95 6.37 13.39
N ASP A 15 -5.04 5.44 13.58
CA ASP A 15 -4.16 5.38 14.74
C ASP A 15 -3.03 6.43 14.62
N PRO A 16 -2.30 6.73 15.71
CA PRO A 16 -1.14 7.62 15.66
C PRO A 16 -0.05 7.14 14.69
N VAL A 17 0.83 8.05 14.28
CA VAL A 17 2.05 7.68 13.53
C VAL A 17 2.98 6.88 14.45
N GLU A 18 3.35 5.67 14.02
CA GLU A 18 4.19 4.77 14.80
C GLU A 18 5.46 4.36 14.04
N ALA A 19 6.57 4.23 14.76
CA ALA A 19 7.82 3.71 14.20
C ALA A 19 7.75 2.18 14.10
N LEU A 20 8.00 1.63 12.91
CA LEU A 20 8.13 0.20 12.69
C LEU A 20 9.59 -0.24 12.74
N LEU A 21 10.46 0.47 12.03
CA LEU A 21 11.90 0.21 11.92
C LEU A 21 12.62 1.57 11.84
N PRO A 22 13.96 1.61 11.94
CA PRO A 22 14.71 2.84 11.67
C PRO A 22 14.30 3.46 10.34
N ASP A 23 13.88 4.72 10.38
CA ASP A 23 13.44 5.49 9.21
C ASP A 23 12.25 4.91 8.42
N LEU A 24 11.50 3.98 9.01
CA LEU A 24 10.23 3.48 8.51
C LEU A 24 9.16 3.59 9.58
N TYR A 25 8.14 4.36 9.26
CA TYR A 25 6.97 4.57 10.09
C TYR A 25 5.73 4.12 9.33
N TRP A 26 4.61 4.04 10.04
CA TRP A 26 3.33 3.77 9.41
C TRP A 26 2.19 4.49 10.12
N VAL A 27 1.05 4.52 9.44
CA VAL A 27 -0.25 4.81 10.03
C VAL A 27 -1.20 3.69 9.63
N HIS A 28 -1.80 3.05 10.64
CA HIS A 28 -2.94 2.15 10.45
C HIS A 28 -4.22 2.98 10.49
N GLY A 29 -4.85 3.14 9.35
CA GLY A 29 -6.04 3.94 9.14
C GLY A 29 -7.23 3.13 8.65
N SER A 30 -8.28 3.85 8.25
CA SER A 30 -9.49 3.29 7.65
C SER A 30 -9.95 4.09 6.44
N VAL A 31 -10.89 3.54 5.68
CA VAL A 31 -11.70 4.26 4.69
C VAL A 31 -13.14 3.80 4.77
N GLU A 32 -14.06 4.75 4.73
CA GLU A 32 -15.47 4.46 4.51
C GLU A 32 -15.76 4.45 2.99
N PHE A 33 -15.71 3.29 2.37
CA PHE A 33 -15.92 3.17 0.92
C PHE A 33 -17.41 3.09 0.54
N ARG A 34 -18.28 2.81 1.53
CA ARG A 34 -19.75 2.91 1.47
C ARG A 34 -20.26 3.28 2.86
N PRO A 35 -21.43 3.95 2.98
CA PRO A 35 -22.01 4.29 4.28
C PRO A 35 -22.06 3.07 5.22
N GLY A 36 -21.45 3.21 6.40
CA GLY A 36 -21.32 2.18 7.44
C GLY A 36 -20.31 1.06 7.16
N ARG A 37 -19.57 1.13 6.04
CA ARG A 37 -18.58 0.10 5.65
C ARG A 37 -17.18 0.68 5.64
N CYS A 38 -16.48 0.45 6.76
CA CYS A 38 -15.09 0.81 6.92
C CYS A 38 -14.18 -0.38 6.62
N LEU A 39 -13.13 -0.14 5.84
CA LEU A 39 -12.03 -1.06 5.59
C LEU A 39 -10.74 -0.42 6.10
N SER A 40 -9.84 -1.21 6.68
CA SER A 40 -8.52 -0.70 7.08
C SER A 40 -7.76 -0.13 5.87
N ARG A 41 -6.79 0.75 6.10
CA ARG A 41 -5.79 1.16 5.11
C ARG A 41 -4.49 1.43 5.84
N ASN A 42 -3.36 1.18 5.21
CA ASN A 42 -2.06 1.49 5.78
C ASN A 42 -1.34 2.49 4.87
N MET A 43 -0.76 3.50 5.49
CA MET A 43 0.24 4.36 4.87
C MET A 43 1.60 3.98 5.42
N ALA A 44 2.54 3.62 4.56
CA ALA A 44 3.95 3.52 4.95
C ALA A 44 4.61 4.89 4.78
N ILE A 45 5.50 5.26 5.69
CA ILE A 45 6.21 6.53 5.69
C ILE A 45 7.71 6.20 5.70
N VAL A 46 8.37 6.42 4.57
CA VAL A 46 9.81 6.22 4.44
C VAL A 46 10.50 7.56 4.62
N ARG A 47 11.43 7.62 5.57
CA ARG A 47 12.23 8.83 5.84
C ARG A 47 13.63 8.69 5.25
N ARG A 48 14.11 9.76 4.61
CA ARG A 48 15.52 9.92 4.19
C ARG A 48 15.99 11.30 4.61
N GLY A 49 16.79 11.36 5.68
CA GLY A 49 17.15 12.63 6.32
C GLY A 49 15.91 13.36 6.83
N ARG A 50 15.60 14.51 6.25
CA ARG A 50 14.38 15.29 6.55
C ARG A 50 13.23 15.05 5.58
N GLU A 51 13.42 14.28 4.52
CA GLU A 51 12.39 14.07 3.50
C GLU A 51 11.55 12.84 3.81
N LEU A 52 10.23 12.97 3.65
CA LEU A 52 9.25 11.90 3.84
C LEU A 52 8.62 11.53 2.50
N SER A 53 8.52 10.23 2.27
CA SER A 53 7.74 9.63 1.20
C SER A 53 6.58 8.84 1.79
N LEU A 54 5.36 9.22 1.42
CA LEU A 54 4.12 8.58 1.85
C LEU A 54 3.68 7.56 0.81
N ILE A 55 3.75 6.26 1.14
CA ILE A 55 3.35 5.18 0.25
C ILE A 55 1.91 4.77 0.58
N ASN A 56 1.03 4.78 -0.43
CA ASN A 56 -0.42 4.57 -0.28
C ASN A 56 -1.02 5.53 0.76
N ALA A 57 -0.96 6.83 0.47
CA ALA A 57 -1.27 7.87 1.44
C ALA A 57 -2.67 7.73 2.07
N VAL A 58 -2.75 8.03 3.36
CA VAL A 58 -3.98 8.06 4.15
C VAL A 58 -4.13 9.46 4.73
N ARG A 59 -5.30 10.09 4.51
CA ARG A 59 -5.60 11.42 5.07
C ARG A 59 -5.54 11.36 6.60
N LEU A 60 -4.65 12.14 7.19
CA LEU A 60 -4.52 12.26 8.64
C LEU A 60 -5.34 13.43 9.21
N SER A 61 -5.72 13.29 10.47
CA SER A 61 -6.19 14.38 11.32
C SER A 61 -5.09 15.41 11.56
N ALA A 62 -5.45 16.61 12.03
CA ALA A 62 -4.48 17.66 12.36
C ALA A 62 -3.41 17.19 13.36
N ALA A 63 -3.78 16.33 14.31
CA ALA A 63 -2.83 15.74 15.26
C ALA A 63 -1.85 14.78 14.57
N GLY A 64 -2.33 13.92 13.66
CA GLY A 64 -1.47 13.04 12.87
C GLY A 64 -0.55 13.82 11.92
N GLU A 65 -1.03 14.91 11.33
CA GLU A 65 -0.17 15.79 10.50
C GLU A 65 0.91 16.50 11.33
N ALA A 66 0.62 16.90 12.56
CA ALA A 66 1.63 17.42 13.47
C ALA A 66 2.72 16.38 13.75
N GLN A 67 2.35 15.11 13.93
CA GLN A 67 3.33 14.02 14.08
C GLN A 67 4.18 13.83 12.83
N LEU A 68 3.61 13.90 11.62
CA LEU A 68 4.39 13.86 10.38
C LEU A 68 5.39 15.04 10.30
N ALA A 69 4.96 16.25 10.66
CA ALA A 69 5.82 17.43 10.63
C ALA A 69 7.02 17.34 11.59
N GLU A 70 6.87 16.62 12.71
CA GLU A 70 7.99 16.31 13.62
C GLU A 70 9.00 15.34 12.99
N LEU A 71 8.54 14.42 12.13
CA LEU A 71 9.40 13.46 11.45
C LEU A 71 10.20 14.07 10.29
N GLY A 72 9.61 15.01 9.56
CA GLY A 72 10.22 15.60 8.36
C GLY A 72 9.25 16.39 7.49
N GLU A 73 9.69 16.71 6.27
CA GLU A 73 8.92 17.38 5.24
C GLU A 73 8.38 16.36 4.24
N ILE A 74 7.09 16.42 3.95
CA ILE A 74 6.44 15.54 2.97
C ILE A 74 6.85 15.98 1.56
N LYS A 75 7.76 15.24 0.93
CA LYS A 75 8.24 15.53 -0.43
C LYS A 75 7.56 14.69 -1.49
N HIS A 76 7.15 13.48 -1.14
CA HIS A 76 6.67 12.50 -2.11
C HIS A 76 5.42 11.79 -1.61
N VAL A 77 4.47 11.63 -2.53
CA VAL A 77 3.35 10.70 -2.40
C VAL A 77 3.57 9.62 -3.44
N VAL A 78 3.58 8.36 -3.02
CA VAL A 78 3.92 7.21 -3.87
C VAL A 78 2.74 6.25 -3.91
N ARG A 79 2.07 6.22 -5.04
CA ARG A 79 0.97 5.31 -5.30
C ARG A 79 1.50 4.05 -5.95
N ILE A 80 1.54 2.96 -5.20
CA ILE A 80 2.01 1.66 -5.70
C ILE A 80 0.87 0.72 -6.09
N GLY A 81 -0.38 1.00 -5.67
CA GLY A 81 -1.56 0.22 -6.04
C GLY A 81 -2.65 1.04 -6.73
N ASN A 82 -3.34 0.43 -7.70
CA ASN A 82 -4.32 1.09 -8.55
C ASN A 82 -5.51 1.73 -7.79
N PHE A 83 -5.86 1.19 -6.62
CA PHE A 83 -7.03 1.61 -5.83
C PHE A 83 -6.69 2.48 -4.61
N HIS A 84 -5.41 2.81 -4.41
CA HIS A 84 -4.89 3.49 -3.21
C HIS A 84 -4.48 4.95 -3.48
N ALA A 85 -5.43 5.70 -4.06
CA ALA A 85 -5.21 7.02 -4.62
C ALA A 85 -6.04 8.14 -3.97
N MET A 86 -6.86 7.78 -2.97
CA MET A 86 -7.95 8.63 -2.48
C MET A 86 -7.46 9.95 -1.88
N ASP A 87 -6.33 9.89 -1.18
CA ASP A 87 -5.85 10.99 -0.36
C ASP A 87 -4.62 11.69 -0.99
N ASP A 88 -4.17 11.24 -2.17
CA ASP A 88 -2.98 11.78 -2.84
C ASP A 88 -3.10 13.28 -3.12
N ARG A 89 -4.26 13.70 -3.66
CA ARG A 89 -4.52 15.09 -4.03
C ARG A 89 -4.35 16.04 -2.85
N TYR A 90 -4.76 15.60 -1.66
CA TYR A 90 -4.63 16.41 -0.46
C TYR A 90 -3.16 16.79 -0.23
N TYR A 91 -2.26 15.81 -0.22
CA TYR A 91 -0.84 16.04 0.04
C TYR A 91 -0.13 16.78 -1.09
N VAL A 92 -0.55 16.57 -2.34
CA VAL A 92 -0.05 17.36 -3.47
C VAL A 92 -0.39 18.84 -3.28
N ASP A 93 -1.65 19.17 -3.01
CA ASP A 93 -2.10 20.57 -2.98
C ASP A 93 -1.70 21.30 -1.69
N THR A 94 -1.66 20.62 -0.54
CA THR A 94 -1.38 21.28 0.75
C THR A 94 0.09 21.23 1.17
N HIS A 95 0.84 20.22 0.72
CA HIS A 95 2.27 20.06 1.06
C HIS A 95 3.19 20.25 -0.16
N GLY A 96 2.65 20.42 -1.37
CA GLY A 96 3.47 20.54 -2.58
C GLY A 96 4.22 19.24 -2.91
N ALA A 97 3.74 18.10 -2.42
CA ALA A 97 4.39 16.82 -2.61
C ALA A 97 4.31 16.39 -4.08
N LYS A 98 5.41 15.84 -4.61
CA LYS A 98 5.40 15.20 -5.93
C LYS A 98 4.65 13.87 -5.88
N LEU A 99 3.72 13.65 -6.80
CA LEU A 99 3.04 12.37 -6.96
C LEU A 99 3.83 11.44 -7.90
N TRP A 100 4.09 10.23 -7.40
CA TRP A 100 4.74 9.15 -8.12
C TRP A 100 3.77 7.98 -8.30
N CYS A 101 3.69 7.42 -9.51
CA CYS A 101 2.96 6.17 -9.74
C CYS A 101 3.56 5.38 -10.91
N LEU A 102 3.08 4.14 -11.12
CA LEU A 102 3.43 3.39 -12.32
C LEU A 102 2.78 3.99 -13.59
N PRO A 103 3.43 3.84 -14.76
CA PRO A 103 2.77 4.13 -16.03
C PRO A 103 1.54 3.24 -16.24
N GLY A 104 0.57 3.73 -17.00
CA GLY A 104 -0.63 2.99 -17.37
C GLY A 104 -1.93 3.62 -16.86
N ARG A 105 -3.05 2.92 -17.09
CA ARG A 105 -4.39 3.42 -16.73
C ARG A 105 -4.63 3.22 -15.23
N GLN A 106 -4.57 4.32 -14.49
CA GLN A 106 -4.92 4.40 -13.07
C GLN A 106 -6.45 4.42 -12.87
N ALA A 107 -6.97 3.82 -11.80
CA ALA A 107 -8.40 3.87 -11.47
C ALA A 107 -8.86 5.29 -11.08
N ARG A 108 -7.95 6.07 -10.48
CA ARG A 108 -8.11 7.51 -10.23
C ARG A 108 -6.97 8.25 -10.93
N PRO A 109 -7.15 8.74 -12.16
CA PRO A 109 -6.08 9.34 -12.94
C PRO A 109 -5.66 10.73 -12.44
N GLU A 110 -6.48 11.37 -11.60
CA GLU A 110 -6.19 12.69 -11.02
C GLU A 110 -5.76 12.58 -9.54
N PRO A 111 -4.82 13.43 -9.07
CA PRO A 111 -4.02 14.34 -9.90
C PRO A 111 -3.07 13.55 -10.81
N ALA A 112 -2.69 14.15 -11.94
CA ALA A 112 -1.65 13.58 -12.79
C ALA A 112 -0.36 13.37 -11.98
N ALA A 113 0.35 12.27 -12.25
CA ALA A 113 1.64 12.03 -11.62
C ALA A 113 2.68 13.02 -12.16
N ASP A 114 3.50 13.57 -11.27
CA ASP A 114 4.65 14.39 -11.62
C ASP A 114 5.79 13.53 -12.16
N GLU A 115 5.91 12.31 -11.65
CA GLU A 115 7.00 11.38 -11.95
C GLU A 115 6.46 9.94 -12.09
N LEU A 116 7.07 9.16 -12.98
CA LEU A 116 6.70 7.76 -13.19
C LEU A 116 7.74 6.83 -12.56
N LEU A 117 7.27 5.88 -11.74
CA LEU A 117 8.13 4.89 -11.10
C LEU A 117 8.75 3.97 -12.15
N ALA A 118 10.07 3.81 -12.07
CA ALA A 118 10.85 2.85 -12.84
C ALA A 118 11.95 2.24 -11.96
N ALA A 119 12.56 1.14 -12.40
CA ALA A 119 13.57 0.42 -11.62
C ALA A 119 14.78 1.31 -11.25
N ASP A 120 15.11 2.30 -12.09
CA ASP A 120 16.18 3.27 -11.92
C ASP A 120 15.70 4.68 -11.56
N HIS A 121 14.38 4.87 -11.39
CA HIS A 121 13.76 6.17 -11.10
C HIS A 121 12.73 6.04 -9.98
N MET A 122 13.19 6.35 -8.75
CA MET A 122 12.42 6.23 -7.51
C MET A 122 12.57 7.51 -6.67
N PRO A 123 11.59 7.85 -5.82
CA PRO A 123 11.63 9.04 -4.96
C PRO A 123 12.69 8.98 -3.85
N PHE A 124 13.31 7.82 -3.64
CA PHE A 124 14.33 7.60 -2.62
C PHE A 124 15.28 6.48 -3.04
N ASP A 125 16.45 6.46 -2.42
CA ASP A 125 17.49 5.47 -2.64
C ASP A 125 17.26 4.17 -1.85
N ARG A 126 18.14 3.18 -2.10
CA ARG A 126 18.19 1.91 -1.38
C ARG A 126 16.84 1.19 -1.39
N ALA A 127 16.26 1.11 -2.58
CA ALA A 127 15.00 0.44 -2.81
C ALA A 127 14.99 -0.19 -4.21
N ALA A 128 14.33 -1.33 -4.33
CA ALA A 128 14.05 -1.97 -5.61
C ALA A 128 12.56 -1.91 -5.92
N LEU A 129 12.23 -1.75 -7.20
CA LEU A 129 10.87 -1.78 -7.71
C LEU A 129 10.55 -3.15 -8.30
N HIS A 130 9.48 -3.79 -7.85
CA HIS A 130 8.94 -5.01 -8.44
C HIS A 130 7.59 -4.72 -9.06
N VAL A 131 7.49 -4.74 -10.39
CA VAL A 131 6.23 -4.49 -11.11
C VAL A 131 5.53 -5.82 -11.40
N PHE A 132 4.23 -5.91 -11.09
CA PHE A 132 3.38 -7.02 -11.52
C PHE A 132 2.99 -6.83 -12.99
N ALA A 133 3.95 -7.03 -13.89
CA ALA A 133 3.85 -6.69 -15.31
C ALA A 133 2.75 -7.47 -16.06
N GLY A 134 2.37 -8.66 -15.57
CA GLY A 134 1.26 -9.43 -16.12
C GLY A 134 -0.13 -8.90 -15.77
N ALA A 135 -0.26 -7.94 -14.85
CA ALA A 135 -1.55 -7.49 -14.34
C ALA A 135 -2.32 -6.59 -15.32
N ASN A 136 -3.65 -6.71 -15.32
CA ASN A 136 -4.58 -5.88 -16.12
C ASN A 136 -4.54 -4.39 -15.77
N PHE A 137 -4.03 -4.04 -14.60
CA PHE A 137 -3.90 -2.67 -14.13
C PHE A 137 -2.61 -2.49 -13.32
N PRO A 138 -2.09 -1.25 -13.24
CA PRO A 138 -0.77 -1.02 -12.65
C PRO A 138 -0.75 -1.32 -11.14
N GLU A 139 0.17 -2.17 -10.73
CA GLU A 139 0.58 -2.33 -9.34
C GLU A 139 2.04 -2.76 -9.25
N CYS A 140 2.74 -2.26 -8.23
CA CYS A 140 4.09 -2.70 -7.88
C CYS A 140 4.21 -2.95 -6.38
N ALA A 141 5.29 -3.66 -6.04
CA ALA A 141 5.85 -3.67 -4.71
C ALA A 141 7.16 -2.85 -4.69
N ILE A 142 7.49 -2.29 -3.54
CA ILE A 142 8.78 -1.67 -3.26
C ILE A 142 9.49 -2.53 -2.23
N ILE A 143 10.76 -2.85 -2.46
CA ILE A 143 11.61 -3.56 -1.51
C ILE A 143 12.62 -2.55 -0.97
N LEU A 144 12.48 -2.13 0.29
CA LEU A 144 13.46 -1.25 0.93
C LEU A 144 14.67 -2.08 1.38
N GLU A 145 15.87 -1.65 1.02
CA GLU A 145 17.14 -2.33 1.34
C GLU A 145 17.64 -1.94 2.75
N GLN A 146 16.82 -2.20 3.77
CA GLN A 146 17.14 -1.96 5.19
C GLN A 146 16.55 -3.09 6.05
N ASP A 147 17.18 -3.35 7.20
CA ASP A 147 16.70 -4.33 8.18
C ASP A 147 16.41 -5.72 7.58
N GLY A 148 17.27 -6.23 6.69
CA GLY A 148 17.06 -7.51 5.99
C GLY A 148 16.06 -7.46 4.84
N GLY A 149 15.50 -6.28 4.57
CA GLY A 149 14.60 -5.98 3.47
C GLY A 149 13.15 -5.83 3.94
N VAL A 150 12.48 -4.77 3.47
CA VAL A 150 11.06 -4.51 3.78
C VAL A 150 10.24 -4.50 2.51
N LEU A 151 9.33 -5.45 2.37
CA LEU A 151 8.40 -5.54 1.26
C LEU A 151 7.17 -4.65 1.51
N LEU A 152 7.04 -3.58 0.75
CA LEU A 152 5.86 -2.71 0.72
C LEU A 152 4.97 -3.08 -0.46
N THR A 153 3.71 -3.41 -0.21
CA THR A 153 2.73 -3.79 -1.25
C THR A 153 1.43 -3.02 -1.08
N ALA A 154 0.57 -3.07 -2.09
CA ALA A 154 -0.80 -2.59 -1.98
C ALA A 154 -1.77 -3.75 -1.74
N ASP A 155 -2.59 -4.09 -2.74
CA ASP A 155 -3.65 -5.07 -2.61
C ASP A 155 -3.19 -6.50 -2.99
N SER A 156 -2.12 -6.61 -3.78
CA SER A 156 -1.54 -7.87 -4.26
C SER A 156 -1.13 -8.83 -3.16
N LEU A 157 -0.50 -8.33 -2.09
CA LEU A 157 -0.12 -9.10 -0.90
C LEU A 157 -0.52 -8.33 0.35
N GLN A 158 -1.14 -9.03 1.29
CA GLN A 158 -1.68 -8.46 2.51
C GLN A 158 -1.43 -9.42 3.68
N TYR A 159 -1.18 -8.86 4.86
CA TYR A 159 -1.12 -9.63 6.10
C TYR A 159 -2.17 -9.13 7.09
N TRP A 160 -3.12 -10.00 7.43
CA TRP A 160 -4.18 -9.66 8.39
C TRP A 160 -3.90 -10.35 9.73
N ALA A 161 -3.52 -9.57 10.75
CA ALA A 161 -3.39 -10.06 12.13
C ALA A 161 -4.75 -10.05 12.86
N ASP A 162 -5.55 -9.03 12.59
CA ASP A 162 -6.89 -8.83 13.13
C ASP A 162 -7.77 -8.07 12.10
N TRP A 163 -8.91 -7.54 12.55
CA TRP A 163 -9.80 -6.69 11.74
C TRP A 163 -9.83 -5.24 12.23
N SER A 164 -8.77 -4.79 12.92
CA SER A 164 -8.65 -3.42 13.41
C SER A 164 -8.84 -2.42 12.27
N ASN A 165 -9.53 -1.31 12.56
CA ASN A 165 -9.93 -0.30 11.59
C ASN A 165 -10.91 -0.77 10.48
N CYS A 166 -11.52 -1.96 10.62
CA CYS A 166 -12.69 -2.38 9.83
C CYS A 166 -13.99 -2.20 10.64
N SER A 167 -15.12 -2.00 9.96
CA SER A 167 -16.43 -2.12 10.64
C SER A 167 -16.79 -3.58 10.90
N GLU A 168 -17.62 -3.85 11.92
CA GLU A 168 -17.97 -5.23 12.34
C GLU A 168 -18.48 -6.08 11.16
N GLY A 169 -19.41 -5.54 10.37
CA GLY A 169 -19.97 -6.22 9.18
C GLY A 169 -18.97 -6.38 8.03
N MET A 170 -17.92 -5.57 7.98
CA MET A 170 -16.87 -5.69 6.96
C MET A 170 -16.04 -6.96 7.17
N SER A 171 -15.75 -7.35 8.41
CA SER A 171 -14.97 -8.56 8.70
C SER A 171 -15.65 -9.84 8.16
N ALA A 172 -16.99 -9.91 8.26
CA ALA A 172 -17.76 -11.02 7.73
C ALA A 172 -17.75 -11.02 6.19
N GLY A 173 -17.92 -9.85 5.57
CA GLY A 173 -17.85 -9.69 4.12
C GLY A 173 -16.47 -9.98 3.55
N ALA A 174 -15.40 -9.59 4.26
CA ALA A 174 -14.02 -9.85 3.87
C ALA A 174 -13.74 -11.37 3.81
N LYS A 175 -14.22 -12.12 4.81
CA LYS A 175 -14.16 -13.59 4.80
C LYS A 175 -14.86 -14.21 3.59
N GLN A 176 -16.05 -13.71 3.23
CA GLN A 176 -16.77 -14.16 2.03
C GLN A 176 -16.01 -13.86 0.73
N MET A 177 -15.22 -12.78 0.70
CA MET A 177 -14.37 -12.44 -0.45
C MET A 177 -13.07 -13.24 -0.53
N GLY A 178 -12.80 -14.08 0.48
CA GLY A 178 -11.62 -14.95 0.57
C GLY A 178 -10.53 -14.44 1.51
N PHE A 179 -10.72 -13.32 2.22
CA PHE A 179 -9.75 -12.87 3.20
C PHE A 179 -9.82 -13.71 4.49
N SER A 180 -8.68 -13.85 5.14
CA SER A 180 -8.53 -14.54 6.43
C SER A 180 -7.43 -13.86 7.24
N LEU A 181 -7.37 -14.12 8.54
CA LEU A 181 -6.29 -13.63 9.40
C LEU A 181 -4.98 -14.37 9.13
N ALA A 182 -4.34 -14.05 8.01
CA ALA A 182 -3.11 -14.65 7.52
C ALA A 182 -2.41 -13.75 6.50
N MET A 183 -1.19 -14.16 6.10
CA MET A 183 -0.54 -13.66 4.88
C MET A 183 -1.27 -14.22 3.65
N LEU A 184 -1.64 -13.36 2.71
CA LEU A 184 -2.46 -13.72 1.56
C LEU A 184 -2.03 -12.96 0.32
N VAL A 185 -2.10 -13.62 -0.84
CA VAL A 185 -2.27 -12.92 -2.11
C VAL A 185 -3.71 -12.42 -2.14
N GLY A 186 -3.92 -11.10 -2.30
CA GLY A 186 -5.23 -10.47 -2.17
C GLY A 186 -6.26 -11.09 -3.12
N PRO A 187 -7.28 -11.83 -2.65
CA PRO A 187 -8.11 -12.62 -3.57
C PRO A 187 -8.95 -11.78 -4.54
N PRO A 188 -9.58 -10.66 -4.13
CA PRO A 188 -10.24 -9.75 -5.09
C PRO A 188 -9.27 -9.14 -6.08
N TRP A 189 -8.08 -8.76 -5.62
CA TRP A 189 -7.04 -8.20 -6.47
C TRP A 189 -6.59 -9.22 -7.52
N LEU A 190 -6.25 -10.44 -7.10
CA LEU A 190 -5.79 -11.49 -8.01
C LEU A 190 -6.83 -11.79 -9.10
N ARG A 191 -8.12 -11.85 -8.75
CA ARG A 191 -9.21 -12.03 -9.73
C ARG A 191 -9.32 -10.88 -10.72
N GLY A 192 -9.18 -9.63 -10.27
CA GLY A 192 -9.28 -8.46 -11.15
C GLY A 192 -8.01 -8.20 -11.98
N ALA A 193 -6.85 -8.48 -11.40
CA ALA A 193 -5.55 -8.22 -11.98
C ALA A 193 -5.16 -9.30 -13.01
N THR A 194 -5.63 -10.55 -12.87
CA THR A 194 -5.25 -11.62 -13.80
C THR A 194 -5.95 -11.45 -15.15
N PRO A 195 -5.23 -11.43 -16.28
CA PRO A 195 -5.82 -11.44 -17.62
C PRO A 195 -6.66 -12.70 -17.87
N GLU A 196 -7.68 -12.60 -18.73
CA GLU A 196 -8.50 -13.76 -19.12
C GLU A 196 -7.62 -14.86 -19.73
N GLY A 197 -7.73 -16.08 -19.20
CA GLY A 197 -6.89 -17.23 -19.61
C GLY A 197 -5.41 -17.12 -19.20
N GLY A 198 -5.03 -16.08 -18.45
CA GLY A 198 -3.67 -15.84 -17.98
C GLY A 198 -3.41 -16.30 -16.54
N SER A 199 -2.19 -16.06 -16.07
CA SER A 199 -1.79 -16.29 -14.68
C SER A 199 -0.76 -15.24 -14.25
N LEU A 200 -0.84 -14.82 -12.99
CA LEU A 200 0.14 -13.94 -12.36
C LEU A 200 1.18 -14.69 -11.52
N GLU A 201 1.18 -16.04 -11.54
CA GLU A 201 2.13 -16.81 -10.73
C GLU A 201 3.58 -16.42 -11.03
N GLY A 202 3.93 -16.22 -12.31
CA GLY A 202 5.27 -15.85 -12.73
C GLY A 202 5.77 -14.53 -12.09
N ASP A 203 4.90 -13.54 -11.96
CA ASP A 203 5.20 -12.27 -11.29
C ASP A 203 5.50 -12.49 -9.81
N PHE A 204 4.65 -13.23 -9.10
CA PHE A 204 4.87 -13.58 -7.69
C PHE A 204 6.13 -14.43 -7.46
N ARG A 205 6.45 -15.35 -8.38
CA ARG A 205 7.69 -16.14 -8.30
C ARG A 205 8.92 -15.26 -8.48
N ARG A 206 8.88 -14.26 -9.38
CA ARG A 206 9.95 -13.26 -9.51
C ARG A 206 10.06 -12.39 -8.25
N LEU A 207 8.95 -12.04 -7.60
CA LEU A 207 8.97 -11.30 -6.33
C LEU A 207 9.78 -12.04 -5.25
N LEU A 208 9.63 -13.38 -5.19
CA LEU A 208 10.44 -14.23 -4.31
C LEU A 208 11.93 -14.28 -4.69
N GLY A 209 12.38 -13.61 -5.75
CA GLY A 209 13.80 -13.39 -6.03
C GLY A 209 14.45 -12.26 -5.22
N HIS A 210 13.66 -11.35 -4.62
CA HIS A 210 14.18 -10.23 -3.82
C HIS A 210 14.38 -10.61 -2.36
N ASP A 211 15.42 -10.13 -1.70
CA ASP A 211 15.60 -10.34 -0.26
C ASP A 211 14.70 -9.41 0.56
N PHE A 212 13.89 -10.00 1.45
CA PHE A 212 13.07 -9.27 2.41
C PHE A 212 12.73 -10.12 3.63
N GLU A 213 12.78 -9.49 4.80
CA GLU A 213 12.52 -10.10 6.11
C GLU A 213 11.19 -9.62 6.71
N HIS A 214 10.75 -8.42 6.30
CA HIS A 214 9.56 -7.75 6.79
C HIS A 214 8.58 -7.44 5.66
N MET A 215 7.30 -7.27 5.99
CA MET A 215 6.29 -6.90 4.99
C MET A 215 5.21 -5.98 5.56
N LEU A 216 4.82 -4.97 4.79
CA LEU A 216 3.69 -4.08 5.05
C LEU A 216 2.85 -3.94 3.78
N GLY A 217 1.60 -4.40 3.83
CA GLY A 217 0.61 -4.15 2.78
C GLY A 217 -0.18 -2.87 3.04
N ALA A 218 -0.95 -2.42 2.07
CA ALA A 218 -1.90 -1.32 2.24
C ALA A 218 -3.09 -1.66 3.16
N HIS A 219 -3.15 -2.89 3.67
CA HIS A 219 -4.17 -3.37 4.58
C HIS A 219 -3.58 -4.33 5.60
N GLY A 220 -4.24 -4.41 6.77
CA GLY A 220 -3.88 -5.33 7.84
C GLY A 220 -2.69 -4.84 8.67
N GLY A 221 -1.85 -5.74 9.17
CA GLY A 221 -0.74 -5.42 10.08
C GLY A 221 0.63 -5.43 9.41
N PHE A 222 1.65 -4.98 10.17
CA PHE A 222 3.05 -5.16 9.82
C PHE A 222 3.54 -6.57 10.18
N TYR A 223 4.06 -7.31 9.19
CA TYR A 223 4.64 -8.63 9.42
C TYR A 223 6.14 -8.52 9.71
N ARG A 224 6.50 -8.62 10.99
CA ARG A 224 7.89 -8.50 11.44
C ARG A 224 8.60 -9.86 11.48
N GLY A 225 9.48 -10.10 10.51
CA GLY A 225 10.41 -11.22 10.52
C GLY A 225 9.80 -12.46 9.87
N GLY A 226 10.57 -13.20 9.08
CA GLY A 226 10.10 -14.37 8.33
C GLY A 226 9.06 -14.06 7.25
N ALA A 227 9.00 -12.82 6.76
CA ALA A 227 8.02 -12.44 5.73
C ALA A 227 8.23 -13.24 4.44
N LYS A 228 9.47 -13.59 4.11
CA LYS A 228 9.81 -14.37 2.92
C LYS A 228 9.07 -15.70 2.87
N GLU A 229 9.17 -16.48 3.95
CA GLU A 229 8.54 -17.79 4.07
C GLU A 229 7.01 -17.66 4.08
N ALA A 230 6.49 -16.67 4.81
CA ALA A 230 5.05 -16.42 4.89
C ALA A 230 4.45 -16.06 3.52
N VAL A 231 5.15 -15.20 2.76
CA VAL A 231 4.76 -14.80 1.39
C VAL A 231 4.86 -15.99 0.44
N ALA A 232 5.93 -16.78 0.50
CA ALA A 232 6.07 -17.98 -0.32
C ALA A 232 4.93 -18.98 -0.08
N ALA A 233 4.56 -19.17 1.19
CA ALA A 233 3.42 -20.02 1.54
C ALA A 233 2.08 -19.45 1.04
N ALA A 234 1.89 -18.12 1.07
CA ALA A 234 0.70 -17.46 0.53
C ALA A 234 0.58 -17.64 -0.98
N ILE A 235 1.69 -17.48 -1.70
CA ILE A 235 1.78 -17.71 -3.15
C ILE A 235 1.45 -19.18 -3.47
N ALA A 236 2.04 -20.13 -2.75
CA ALA A 236 1.75 -21.56 -2.96
C ALA A 236 0.28 -21.93 -2.74
N ARG A 237 -0.41 -21.28 -1.80
CA ARG A 237 -1.86 -21.44 -1.60
C ARG A 237 -2.68 -20.82 -2.72
N ALA A 238 -2.26 -19.67 -3.24
CA ALA A 238 -2.96 -18.95 -4.31
C ALA A 238 -2.78 -19.62 -5.68
N PHE A 239 -1.65 -20.31 -5.90
CA PHE A 239 -1.30 -21.00 -7.14
C PHE A 239 -0.96 -22.47 -6.87
N PRO A 240 -1.95 -23.32 -6.53
CA PRO A 240 -1.70 -24.73 -6.27
C PRO A 240 -1.25 -25.46 -7.54
N ALA A 241 -0.32 -26.40 -7.38
CA ALA A 241 0.18 -27.22 -8.48
C ALA A 241 -0.99 -27.97 -9.16
N GLY A 242 -1.13 -27.79 -10.48
CA GLY A 242 -2.21 -28.38 -11.28
C GLY A 242 -3.32 -27.42 -11.69
N SER A 243 -3.30 -26.15 -11.26
CA SER A 243 -4.14 -25.09 -11.83
C SER A 243 -3.52 -24.56 -13.13
N SER A 244 -3.56 -25.37 -14.20
CA SER A 244 -3.38 -24.83 -15.55
C SER A 244 -4.68 -24.18 -16.02
N ALA A 245 -4.54 -23.05 -16.72
CA ALA A 245 -5.60 -22.30 -17.40
C ALA A 245 -6.51 -23.18 -18.28
#